data_AF-A0A7J7GUS5-F1
#
_entry.id   AF-A0A7J7GUS5-F1
#
_cell.length_a   1.000
_cell.length_b   1.000
_cell.length_c   1.000
_cell.angle_alpha   90.00
_cell.angle_beta   90.00
_cell.angle_gamma   90.00
#
_symmetry.space_group_name_H-M   'P 1'
#
loop_
_entity.id
_entity.type
_entity.pdbx_description
1 polymer ?
#
loop_
_entity_poly.entity_id
_entity_poly.type
_entity_poly.pdbx_seq_one_letter_code
_entity_poly.pdbx_strand_id
1 'polypeptide(L)'
;MSNLSPKAKMLYIMTVCDAVDNMWSTKVKDITTSLLLSWFHWSMLGHYAGFEIQFAFGRLTRVVRSHFGLQVDVSTDLTFAKLDKEIGEQHALLDSKEIIASEQDRDIDKLRERIASMQLTSTKVHKEIAELHKKINTLEEKRAISRFTEECLSDALELEGQTAGMGL
;
A
#
# COMPACT_ATOMS: atom_id res chain seq x y z
N MET A 1 22.67 45.22 51.08
CA MET A 1 22.95 44.14 52.05
C MET A 1 21.64 43.79 52.76
N SER A 2 21.35 42.49 52.94
CA SER A 2 20.11 42.01 53.58
C SER A 2 19.96 42.47 55.04
N ASN A 3 18.77 42.95 55.43
CA ASN A 3 18.44 43.40 56.80
C ASN A 3 18.03 42.25 57.75
N LEU A 4 18.17 41.00 57.29
CA LEU A 4 17.79 39.81 58.06
C LEU A 4 18.73 39.57 59.25
N SER A 5 18.18 38.90 60.27
CA SER A 5 18.97 38.39 61.40
C SER A 5 20.01 37.38 60.90
N PRO A 6 21.15 37.21 61.60
CA PRO A 6 22.17 36.24 61.20
C PRO A 6 21.63 34.82 61.02
N LYS A 7 20.70 34.40 61.89
CA LYS A 7 20.04 33.08 61.80
C LYS A 7 19.19 32.95 60.53
N ALA A 8 18.41 33.97 60.20
CA ALA A 8 17.60 33.98 58.98
C ALA A 8 18.49 33.99 57.72
N LYS A 9 19.59 34.76 57.72
CA LYS A 9 20.54 34.78 56.61
C LYS A 9 21.15 33.42 56.34
N MET A 10 21.55 32.73 57.41
CA MET A 10 22.10 31.38 57.32
C MET A 10 21.10 30.39 56.70
N LEU A 11 19.83 30.45 57.09
CA LEU A 11 18.78 29.60 56.51
C LEU A 11 18.63 29.80 55.00
N TYR A 12 18.52 31.04 54.53
CA TYR A 12 18.40 31.33 53.09
C TYR A 12 19.63 30.87 52.29
N ILE A 13 20.84 31.08 52.82
CA ILE A 13 22.06 30.62 52.16
C ILE A 13 22.08 29.09 52.09
N MET A 14 21.79 28.39 53.19
CA MET A 14 21.73 26.92 53.19
C MET A 14 20.72 26.39 52.17
N THR A 15 19.52 26.97 52.13
CA THR A 15 18.49 26.54 51.18
C THR A 15 18.89 26.75 49.72
N VAL A 16 19.55 27.86 49.37
CA VAL A 16 20.07 28.09 48.02
C VAL A 16 21.22 27.12 47.71
N CYS A 17 22.12 26.88 48.66
CA CYS A 17 23.22 25.94 48.51
C CYS A 17 22.72 24.49 48.31
N ASP A 18 21.73 24.05 49.09
CA ASP A 18 21.11 22.73 48.97
C ASP A 18 20.46 22.55 47.60
N ALA A 19 19.78 23.60 47.09
CA ALA A 19 19.21 23.56 45.74
C ALA A 19 20.30 23.44 44.66
N VAL A 20 21.42 24.14 44.83
CA VAL A 20 22.56 24.07 43.88
C VAL A 20 23.28 22.73 43.95
N ASP A 21 23.43 22.15 45.15
CA ASP A 21 23.99 20.81 45.33
C ASP A 21 23.09 19.74 44.71
N ASN A 22 21.78 19.85 44.92
CA ASN A 22 20.81 18.96 44.30
C ASN A 22 20.80 19.09 42.75
N MET A 23 20.97 20.30 42.21
CA MET A 23 21.20 20.52 40.77
C MET A 23 22.51 19.88 40.28
N TRP A 24 23.54 19.81 41.12
CA TRP A 24 24.82 19.17 40.78
C TRP A 24 24.70 17.64 40.77
N SER A 25 24.02 17.05 41.75
CA SER A 25 23.93 15.60 41.93
C SER A 25 22.91 14.93 41.01
N THR A 26 21.95 15.68 40.46
CA THR A 26 20.87 15.12 39.63
C THR A 26 21.33 14.91 38.19
N LYS A 27 21.19 13.68 37.68
CA LYS A 27 21.47 13.37 36.27
C LYS A 27 20.39 13.99 35.37
N VAL A 28 20.77 14.47 34.19
CA VAL A 28 19.88 15.18 33.26
C VAL A 28 18.62 14.39 32.90
N LYS A 29 18.75 13.06 32.73
CA LYS A 29 17.64 12.15 32.42
C LYS A 29 16.63 11.97 33.56
N ASP A 30 17.04 12.24 34.80
CA ASP A 30 16.24 12.04 36.01
C ASP A 30 15.57 13.36 36.47
N ILE A 31 15.81 14.46 35.75
CA ILE A 31 15.18 15.75 36.01
C ILE A 31 13.68 15.67 35.68
N THR A 32 12.87 16.21 36.56
CA THR A 32 11.43 16.37 36.37
C THR A 32 11.03 17.85 36.41
N THR A 33 9.86 18.18 35.88
CA THR A 33 9.29 19.53 36.01
C THR A 33 9.15 19.97 37.46
N SER A 34 8.82 19.05 38.38
CA SER A 34 8.71 19.35 39.81
C SER A 34 10.05 19.73 40.43
N LEU A 35 11.15 19.04 40.07
CA LEU A 35 12.50 19.38 40.52
C LEU A 35 12.93 20.75 40.03
N LEU A 36 12.70 21.06 38.74
CA LEU A 36 13.00 22.37 38.16
C LEU A 36 12.26 23.49 38.90
N LEU A 37 10.97 23.28 39.21
CA LEU A 37 10.18 24.22 39.99
C LEU A 37 10.74 24.38 41.40
N SER A 38 11.05 23.30 42.11
CA SER A 38 11.62 23.39 43.46
C SER A 38 12.92 24.20 43.48
N TRP A 39 13.85 23.92 42.57
CA TRP A 39 15.11 24.65 42.44
C TRP A 39 14.92 26.14 42.13
N PHE A 40 13.94 26.45 41.27
CA PHE A 40 13.56 27.83 40.98
C PHE A 40 13.04 28.54 42.23
N HIS A 41 12.14 27.93 42.99
CA HIS A 41 11.58 28.51 44.21
C HIS A 41 12.66 28.77 45.26
N TRP A 42 13.58 27.83 45.48
CA TRP A 42 14.68 28.00 46.44
C TRP A 42 15.64 29.12 46.04
N SER A 43 15.96 29.22 44.75
CA SER A 43 16.74 30.33 44.22
C SER A 43 15.98 31.65 44.42
N MET A 44 14.69 31.68 44.08
CA MET A 44 13.87 32.89 44.17
C MET A 44 13.78 33.44 45.62
N LEU A 45 13.67 32.56 46.61
CA LEU A 45 13.68 32.94 48.02
C LEU A 45 14.98 33.65 48.43
N GLY A 46 16.13 33.16 47.97
CA GLY A 46 17.43 33.82 48.21
C GLY A 46 17.51 35.21 47.55
N HIS A 47 17.01 35.35 46.34
CA HIS A 47 16.98 36.64 45.64
C HIS A 47 16.08 37.66 46.34
N TYR A 48 14.85 37.27 46.71
CA TYR A 48 13.94 38.16 47.45
C TYR A 48 14.46 38.55 48.84
N ALA A 49 15.26 37.69 49.47
CA ALA A 49 15.95 38.01 50.72
C ALA A 49 17.13 39.00 50.56
N GLY A 50 17.39 39.45 49.34
CA GLY A 50 18.42 40.45 49.01
C GLY A 50 19.83 39.87 48.87
N PHE A 51 19.95 38.57 48.61
CA PHE A 51 21.24 37.93 48.33
C PHE A 51 21.58 37.98 46.85
N GLU A 52 22.87 38.18 46.58
CA GLU A 52 23.41 38.10 45.23
C GLU A 52 23.70 36.63 44.87
N ILE A 53 22.76 36.01 44.16
CA ILE A 53 22.77 34.58 43.87
C ILE A 53 22.71 34.28 42.35
N GLN A 54 23.23 35.17 41.50
CA GLN A 54 23.15 34.94 40.04
C GLN A 54 23.83 33.63 39.63
N PHE A 55 24.80 33.14 40.41
CA PHE A 55 25.42 31.83 40.19
C PHE A 55 24.41 30.68 40.22
N ALA A 56 23.41 30.73 41.12
CA ALA A 56 22.38 29.70 41.24
C ALA A 56 21.42 29.74 40.04
N PHE A 57 21.03 30.94 39.59
CA PHE A 57 20.23 31.09 38.36
C PHE A 57 20.98 30.69 37.09
N GLY A 58 22.28 30.99 37.02
CA GLY A 58 23.14 30.55 35.92
C GLY A 58 23.24 29.02 35.86
N ARG A 59 23.35 28.36 37.03
CA ARG A 59 23.28 26.90 37.15
C ARG A 59 21.93 26.35 36.68
N LEU A 60 20.83 26.87 37.21
CA LEU A 60 19.48 26.46 36.87
C LEU A 60 19.23 26.56 35.36
N THR A 61 19.66 27.67 34.74
CA THR A 61 19.52 27.88 33.29
C THR A 61 20.23 26.78 32.48
N ARG A 62 21.45 26.40 32.87
CA ARG A 62 22.20 25.33 32.19
C ARG A 62 21.47 23.99 32.31
N VAL A 63 21.00 23.67 33.51
CA VAL A 63 20.28 22.41 33.80
C VAL A 63 18.97 22.31 33.02
N VAL A 64 18.19 23.40 32.98
CA VAL A 64 16.96 23.49 32.19
C VAL A 64 17.23 23.25 30.71
N ARG A 65 18.26 23.90 30.15
CA ARG A 65 18.63 23.72 28.73
C ARG A 65 19.04 22.29 28.43
N SER A 66 19.84 21.67 29.29
CA SER A 66 20.24 20.27 29.11
C SER A 66 19.06 19.31 29.18
N HIS A 67 18.11 19.52 30.09
CA HIS A 67 16.92 18.68 30.21
C HIS A 67 16.03 18.74 28.97
N PHE A 68 15.70 19.94 28.51
CA PHE A 68 14.87 20.10 27.32
C PHE A 68 15.60 19.71 26.02
N GLY A 69 16.91 19.93 25.94
CA GLY A 69 17.72 19.43 24.82
C GLY A 69 17.66 17.90 24.69
N LEU A 70 17.79 17.18 25.82
CA LEU A 70 17.68 15.73 25.83
C LEU A 70 16.26 15.24 25.47
N GLN A 71 15.21 15.92 25.92
CA GLN A 71 13.83 15.55 25.55
C GLN A 71 13.58 15.65 24.05
N VAL A 72 14.11 16.69 23.40
CA VAL A 72 13.99 16.86 21.95
C VAL A 72 14.70 15.72 21.22
N ASP A 73 15.92 15.40 21.63
CA ASP A 73 16.74 14.33 21.03
C ASP A 73 16.04 12.95 21.11
N VAL A 74 15.52 12.60 22.30
CA VAL A 74 14.76 11.35 22.51
C VAL A 74 13.48 11.32 21.67
N SER A 75 12.78 12.45 21.55
CA SER A 75 11.57 12.55 20.73
C SER A 75 11.88 12.39 19.23
N THR A 76 13.00 12.95 18.77
CA THR A 76 13.42 12.80 17.37
C THR A 76 13.82 11.36 17.07
N ASP A 77 14.60 10.72 17.94
CA ASP A 77 15.00 9.32 17.78
C ASP A 77 13.82 8.37 17.70
N LEU A 78 12.81 8.55 18.56
CA LEU A 78 11.59 7.75 18.52
C LEU A 78 10.82 7.95 17.20
N THR A 79 10.80 9.18 16.70
CA THR A 79 10.13 9.52 15.42
C THR A 79 10.88 8.89 14.24
N PHE A 80 12.21 8.95 14.24
CA PHE A 80 13.04 8.29 13.22
C PHE A 80 12.87 6.77 13.24
N ALA A 81 12.91 6.14 14.42
CA ALA A 81 12.70 4.70 14.53
C ALA A 81 11.33 4.24 14.01
N LYS A 82 10.29 5.08 14.20
CA LYS A 82 8.97 4.80 13.65
C LYS A 82 8.94 4.93 12.12
N LEU A 83 9.57 5.97 11.57
CA LEU A 83 9.69 6.18 10.13
C LEU A 83 10.47 5.04 9.47
N ASP A 84 11.58 4.61 10.05
CA ASP A 84 12.38 3.48 9.54
C ASP A 84 11.57 2.19 9.50
N LYS A 85 10.74 1.94 10.52
CA LYS A 85 9.81 0.80 10.55
C LYS A 85 8.77 0.88 9.44
N GLU A 86 8.15 2.04 9.24
CA GLU A 86 7.16 2.26 8.18
C GLU A 86 7.77 2.09 6.79
N ILE A 87 9.01 2.58 6.58
CA ILE A 87 9.77 2.39 5.34
C ILE A 87 10.02 0.89 5.10
N GLY A 88 10.46 0.15 6.12
CA GLY A 88 10.67 -1.29 6.02
C GLY A 88 9.40 -2.07 5.65
N GLU A 89 8.27 -1.71 6.25
CA GLU A 89 6.96 -2.31 5.93
C GLU A 89 6.52 -2.01 4.49
N GLN A 90 6.75 -0.78 4.01
CA GLN A 90 6.45 -0.41 2.62
C GLN A 90 7.32 -1.17 1.61
N HIS A 91 8.60 -1.35 1.89
CA HIS A 91 9.48 -2.16 1.04
C HIS A 91 9.00 -3.61 0.93
N ALA A 92 8.66 -4.25 2.07
CA ALA A 92 8.14 -5.62 2.05
C ALA A 92 6.83 -5.76 1.25
N LEU A 93 5.94 -4.76 1.32
CA LEU A 93 4.72 -4.73 0.51
C LEU A 93 5.00 -4.54 -0.97
N LEU A 94 6.02 -3.74 -1.33
CA LEU A 94 6.42 -3.52 -2.71
C LEU A 94 6.97 -4.81 -3.32
N ASP A 95 7.86 -5.49 -2.62
CA ASP A 95 8.43 -6.78 -3.04
C ASP A 95 7.32 -7.83 -3.27
N SER A 96 6.35 -7.91 -2.34
CA SER A 96 5.20 -8.81 -2.49
C SER A 96 4.35 -8.48 -3.72
N LYS A 97 4.13 -7.20 -4.01
CA LYS A 97 3.37 -6.79 -5.20
C LYS A 97 4.12 -7.09 -6.50
N GLU A 98 5.44 -6.95 -6.51
CA GLU A 98 6.27 -7.27 -7.68
C GLU A 98 6.21 -8.76 -8.03
N ILE A 99 6.22 -9.63 -7.01
CA ILE A 99 6.03 -11.08 -7.20
C ILE A 99 4.65 -11.37 -7.81
N ILE A 100 3.59 -10.78 -7.25
CA ILE A 100 2.22 -10.97 -7.76
C ILE A 100 2.08 -10.48 -9.20
N ALA A 101 2.65 -9.31 -9.53
CA ALA A 101 2.64 -8.79 -10.90
C ALA A 101 3.33 -9.76 -11.88
N SER A 102 4.48 -10.30 -11.48
CA SER A 102 5.22 -11.28 -12.29
C SER A 102 4.46 -12.60 -12.50
N GLU A 103 3.70 -13.05 -11.49
CA GLU A 103 2.81 -14.22 -11.62
C GLU A 103 1.64 -13.94 -12.57
N GLN A 104 1.02 -12.77 -12.44
CA GLN A 104 -0.08 -12.34 -13.32
C GLN A 104 0.36 -12.24 -14.78
N ASP A 105 1.54 -11.67 -15.06
CA ASP A 105 2.09 -11.59 -16.42
C ASP A 105 2.27 -12.98 -17.03
N ARG A 106 2.79 -13.93 -16.23
CA ARG A 106 2.96 -15.32 -16.68
C ARG A 106 1.63 -15.98 -17.02
N ASP A 107 0.59 -15.73 -16.25
CA ASP A 107 -0.74 -16.30 -16.50
C ASP A 107 -1.43 -15.64 -17.71
N ILE A 108 -1.23 -14.34 -17.93
CA ILE A 108 -1.67 -13.65 -19.14
C ILE A 108 -1.03 -14.28 -20.38
N ASP A 109 0.27 -14.59 -20.35
CA ASP A 109 0.95 -15.20 -21.49
C ASP A 109 0.43 -16.61 -21.80
N LYS A 110 0.20 -17.45 -20.78
CA LYS A 110 -0.47 -18.76 -20.97
C LYS A 110 -1.85 -18.63 -21.61
N LEU A 111 -2.64 -17.63 -21.18
CA LEU A 111 -3.96 -17.38 -21.75
C LEU A 111 -3.87 -16.94 -23.22
N ARG A 112 -2.89 -16.09 -23.55
CA ARG A 112 -2.64 -15.66 -24.94
C ARG A 112 -2.29 -16.84 -25.84
N GLU A 113 -1.42 -17.75 -25.39
CA GLU A 113 -1.07 -18.97 -26.14
C GLU A 113 -2.30 -19.86 -26.38
N ARG A 114 -3.15 -20.04 -25.36
CA ARG A 114 -4.37 -20.84 -25.47
C ARG A 114 -5.37 -20.20 -26.45
N ILE A 115 -5.53 -18.88 -26.41
CA ILE A 115 -6.37 -18.14 -27.36
C ILE A 115 -5.85 -18.34 -28.79
N ALA A 116 -4.54 -18.21 -29.02
CA ALA A 116 -3.93 -18.41 -30.33
C ALA A 116 -4.18 -19.84 -30.86
N SER A 117 -4.03 -20.85 -30.01
CA SER A 117 -4.35 -22.24 -30.36
C SER A 117 -5.84 -22.43 -30.72
N MET A 118 -6.75 -21.85 -29.94
CA MET A 118 -8.19 -21.92 -30.20
C MET A 118 -8.60 -21.18 -31.48
N GLN A 119 -7.95 -20.06 -31.79
CA GLN A 119 -8.18 -19.35 -33.04
C GLN A 119 -7.74 -20.20 -34.24
N LEU A 120 -6.58 -20.87 -34.15
CA LEU A 120 -6.11 -21.76 -35.19
C LEU A 120 -7.10 -22.91 -35.45
N THR A 121 -7.59 -23.57 -34.39
CA THR A 121 -8.60 -24.64 -34.55
C THR A 121 -9.92 -24.12 -35.09
N SER A 122 -10.38 -22.95 -34.64
CA SER A 122 -11.58 -22.30 -35.17
C SER A 122 -11.47 -22.03 -36.67
N THR A 123 -10.35 -21.48 -37.14
CA THR A 123 -10.15 -21.24 -38.59
C THR A 123 -10.15 -22.53 -39.40
N LYS A 124 -9.60 -23.63 -38.87
CA LYS A 124 -9.62 -24.94 -39.51
C LYS A 124 -11.05 -25.47 -39.64
N VAL A 125 -11.82 -25.43 -38.54
CA VAL A 125 -13.23 -25.86 -38.54
C VAL A 125 -14.07 -25.03 -39.51
N HIS A 126 -13.87 -23.72 -39.58
CA HIS A 126 -14.56 -22.86 -40.55
C HIS A 126 -14.29 -23.27 -42.02
N LYS A 127 -13.05 -23.64 -42.34
CA LYS A 127 -12.69 -24.14 -43.68
C LYS A 127 -13.39 -25.46 -44.00
N GLU A 128 -13.40 -26.40 -43.05
CA GLU A 128 -14.07 -27.70 -43.22
C GLU A 128 -15.59 -27.52 -43.42
N ILE A 129 -16.23 -26.64 -42.64
CA ILE A 129 -17.66 -26.30 -42.81
C ILE A 129 -17.92 -25.71 -44.20
N ALA A 130 -17.08 -24.80 -44.69
CA ALA A 130 -17.23 -24.20 -46.02
C ALA A 130 -17.12 -25.26 -47.13
N GLU A 131 -16.20 -26.22 -46.98
CA GLU A 131 -16.03 -27.31 -47.94
C GLU A 131 -17.23 -28.28 -47.94
N LEU A 132 -17.76 -28.60 -46.76
CA LEU A 132 -18.96 -29.42 -46.62
C LEU A 132 -20.20 -28.74 -47.21
N HIS A 133 -20.39 -27.44 -46.96
CA HIS A 133 -21.47 -26.67 -47.58
C HIS A 133 -21.40 -26.72 -49.11
N LYS A 134 -20.20 -26.58 -49.70
CA LYS A 134 -20.02 -26.70 -51.14
C LYS A 134 -20.45 -28.08 -51.66
N LYS A 135 -20.06 -29.16 -50.96
CA LYS A 135 -20.44 -30.54 -51.32
C LYS A 135 -21.95 -30.76 -51.24
N ILE A 136 -22.60 -30.23 -50.21
CA ILE A 136 -24.07 -30.31 -50.04
C ILE A 136 -24.77 -29.65 -51.23
N ASN A 137 -24.40 -28.40 -51.56
CA ASN A 137 -25.02 -27.67 -52.68
C ASN A 137 -24.90 -28.45 -54.02
N THR A 138 -23.71 -29.00 -54.30
CA THR A 138 -23.51 -29.81 -55.52
C THR A 138 -24.37 -31.08 -55.54
N LEU A 139 -24.58 -31.73 -54.39
CA LEU A 139 -25.43 -32.91 -54.30
C LEU A 139 -26.92 -32.56 -54.44
N GLU A 140 -27.35 -31.42 -53.90
CA GLU A 140 -28.72 -30.93 -54.05
C GLU A 140 -29.05 -30.61 -55.51
N GLU A 141 -28.15 -29.95 -56.23
CA GLU A 141 -28.28 -29.70 -57.68
C GLU A 141 -28.42 -31.01 -58.47
N LYS A 142 -27.53 -31.99 -58.21
CA LYS A 142 -27.62 -33.31 -58.85
C LYS A 142 -28.95 -34.02 -58.56
N ARG A 143 -29.42 -33.93 -57.32
CA ARG A 143 -30.69 -34.53 -56.89
C ARG A 143 -31.90 -33.85 -57.54
N ALA A 144 -31.85 -32.54 -57.77
CA ALA A 144 -32.88 -31.81 -58.49
C ALA A 144 -32.96 -32.24 -59.96
N ILE A 145 -31.82 -32.36 -60.64
CA ILE A 145 -31.75 -32.84 -62.03
C ILE A 145 -32.29 -34.27 -62.14
N SER A 146 -31.88 -35.16 -61.23
CA SER A 146 -32.35 -36.56 -61.22
C SER A 146 -33.87 -36.64 -61.09
N ARG A 147 -34.47 -35.89 -60.16
CA ARG A 147 -35.93 -35.84 -59.97
C ARG A 147 -36.66 -35.31 -61.20
N PHE A 148 -36.18 -34.21 -61.78
CA PHE A 148 -36.76 -33.66 -63.01
C PHE A 148 -36.71 -34.66 -64.17
N THR A 149 -35.62 -35.41 -64.28
CA THR A 149 -35.46 -36.45 -65.31
C THR A 149 -36.45 -37.60 -65.09
N GLU A 150 -36.63 -38.04 -63.85
CA GLU A 150 -37.64 -39.06 -63.48
C GLU A 150 -39.06 -38.60 -63.79
N GLU A 151 -39.41 -37.35 -63.45
CA GLU A 151 -40.72 -36.76 -63.77
C GLU A 151 -40.97 -36.73 -65.29
N CYS A 152 -40.01 -36.21 -66.07
CA CYS A 152 -40.14 -36.16 -67.54
C CYS A 152 -40.30 -37.56 -68.15
N LEU A 153 -39.61 -38.56 -67.60
CA LEU A 153 -39.67 -39.94 -68.10
C LEU A 153 -41.01 -40.59 -67.77
N SER A 154 -41.57 -40.31 -66.58
CA SER A 154 -42.93 -40.73 -66.21
C SER A 154 -43.97 -40.11 -67.16
N ASP A 155 -43.90 -38.80 -67.40
CA ASP A 155 -44.83 -38.09 -68.29
C ASP A 155 -44.74 -38.60 -69.74
N ALA A 156 -43.53 -38.87 -70.23
CA ALA A 156 -43.31 -39.41 -71.57
C ALA A 156 -43.96 -40.80 -71.75
N LEU A 157 -43.81 -41.69 -70.74
CA LEU A 157 -44.42 -43.02 -70.75
C LEU A 157 -45.96 -42.94 -70.69
N GLU A 158 -46.52 -41.98 -69.94
CA GLU A 158 -47.97 -41.79 -69.87
C GLU A 158 -48.56 -41.31 -71.20
N LEU A 159 -47.90 -40.36 -71.88
CA LEU A 159 -48.27 -39.90 -73.22
C LEU A 159 -48.21 -41.05 -74.25
N GLU A 160 -47.15 -41.86 -74.21
CA GLU A 160 -47.02 -43.02 -75.11
C GLU A 160 -48.16 -44.03 -74.88
N GLY A 161 -48.51 -44.30 -73.63
CA GLY A 161 -49.65 -45.16 -73.27
C GLY A 161 -51.02 -44.61 -73.71
N GLN A 162 -51.25 -43.29 -73.61
CA GLN A 162 -52.48 -42.65 -74.09
C GLN A 162 -52.60 -42.67 -75.61
N THR A 163 -51.49 -42.51 -76.34
CA THR A 163 -51.49 -42.62 -77.81
C THR A 163 -51.76 -44.03 -78.31
N ALA A 164 -51.35 -45.06 -77.55
CA ALA A 164 -51.67 -46.45 -77.86
C ALA A 164 -53.17 -46.80 -77.69
N GLY A 165 -53.93 -46.03 -76.91
CA GLY A 165 -55.37 -46.22 -76.68
C GLY A 165 -56.31 -45.51 -77.66
N MET A 166 -55.80 -44.60 -78.51
CA MET A 166 -56.60 -43.86 -79.51
C MET A 166 -56.52 -44.46 -80.93
N GLY A 167 -55.92 -45.65 -81.08
CA GLY A 167 -55.87 -46.39 -82.33
C GLY A 167 -56.91 -47.52 -82.41
N LEU A 168 -58.15 -47.17 -82.76
CA LEU A 168 -59.19 -47.90 -83.53
C LEU A 168 -60.61 -47.46 -83.14
#